data_AF-A0A5N5ZHD2-F1
#
_entry.id   AF-A0A5N5ZHD2-F1
#
_cell.length_a   1.000
_cell.length_b   1.000
_cell.length_c   1.000
_cell.angle_alpha   90.00
_cell.angle_beta   90.00
_cell.angle_gamma   90.00
#
_symmetry.space_group_name_H-M   'P 1'
#
loop_
_entity.id
_entity.type
_entity.pdbx_description
1 polymer ?
#
loop_
_entity_poly.entity_id
_entity_poly.type
_entity_poly.pdbx_seq_one_letter_code
_entity_poly.pdbx_strand_id
1 'polypeptide(L)'
;MSFFKKIFGSKNEQKSEQRATSKTSLEPFKKVPWMTDLRLKNISICLDAGFRPVSSLPTEFERQLRPAVEIAQRLNAIKSLIFWLMIPEENLETNKILNFIDTNDLKDFMSEEEKEILNMPRDDEQARSSIGWKFENAWSLAWYFGYKEPEISGQMMPGEQMQEILQDFSCPLDEKIEDWVKDKQTISEEIVMEKEDLFYCLHNAVRSAQLGRDTVPSSFDPMVNGGVIHERRHSLTWMLSKGVSWDQTDLST
;
A
#
# COMPACT_ATOMS: atom_id res chain seq x y z
N MET A 1 -59.09 -40.04 28.65
CA MET A 1 -59.95 -40.38 27.49
C MET A 1 -59.83 -39.23 26.50
N SER A 2 -59.04 -39.39 25.43
CA SER A 2 -59.46 -39.92 24.11
C SER A 2 -60.33 -38.92 23.34
N PHE A 3 -60.15 -38.54 22.07
CA PHE A 3 -59.34 -38.87 20.89
C PHE A 3 -59.74 -37.73 19.88
N PHE A 4 -58.92 -37.17 18.99
CA PHE A 4 -58.75 -37.62 17.61
C PHE A 4 -57.83 -36.68 16.81
N LYS A 5 -57.15 -37.30 15.84
CA LYS A 5 -56.04 -36.83 14.99
C LYS A 5 -56.49 -36.12 13.71
N LYS A 6 -55.56 -35.27 13.22
CA LYS A 6 -55.12 -35.01 11.83
C LYS A 6 -56.12 -34.40 10.83
N ILE A 7 -55.62 -33.42 10.06
CA ILE A 7 -55.40 -33.53 8.61
C ILE A 7 -54.56 -32.31 8.11
N PHE A 8 -53.38 -32.63 7.56
CA PHE A 8 -52.53 -31.88 6.60
C PHE A 8 -51.95 -30.53 7.08
N GLY A 9 -50.63 -30.29 7.11
CA GLY A 9 -49.63 -30.67 6.12
C GLY A 9 -49.22 -29.43 5.34
N SER A 10 -48.37 -28.57 5.93
CA SER A 10 -47.61 -27.57 5.18
C SER A 10 -46.15 -27.66 5.62
N LYS A 11 -45.30 -27.90 4.63
CA LYS A 11 -43.86 -28.10 4.76
C LYS A 11 -43.24 -26.85 5.35
N ASN A 12 -42.47 -27.03 6.43
CA ASN A 12 -41.37 -26.13 6.74
C ASN A 12 -40.37 -26.25 5.59
N GLU A 13 -40.46 -25.37 4.61
CA GLU A 13 -39.33 -25.07 3.74
C GLU A 13 -38.29 -24.33 4.59
N GLN A 14 -37.39 -25.10 5.19
CA GLN A 14 -36.04 -24.62 5.47
C GLN A 14 -35.48 -24.13 4.13
N LYS A 15 -35.59 -22.82 3.88
CA LYS A 15 -34.69 -22.15 2.95
C LYS A 15 -33.31 -22.29 3.56
N SER A 16 -32.63 -23.36 3.18
CA SER A 16 -31.18 -23.42 3.20
C SER A 16 -30.71 -22.15 2.50
N GLU A 17 -30.12 -21.23 3.25
CA GLU A 17 -29.24 -20.22 2.70
C GLU A 17 -28.12 -20.97 1.97
N GLN A 18 -28.37 -21.27 0.69
CA GLN A 18 -27.31 -21.45 -0.26
C GLN A 18 -26.63 -20.09 -0.36
N ARG A 19 -25.68 -19.87 0.56
CA ARG A 19 -24.59 -18.92 0.35
C ARG A 19 -23.84 -19.47 -0.85
N ALA A 20 -24.32 -19.10 -2.04
CA ALA A 20 -23.62 -19.31 -3.28
C ALA A 20 -22.32 -18.53 -3.15
N THR A 21 -21.29 -19.21 -2.65
CA THR A 21 -19.91 -18.84 -2.90
C THR A 21 -19.76 -18.94 -4.42
N SER A 22 -20.02 -17.82 -5.08
CA SER A 22 -19.52 -17.57 -6.44
C SER A 22 -18.03 -17.80 -6.34
N LYS A 23 -17.58 -19.03 -6.65
CA LYS A 23 -16.18 -19.34 -6.87
C LYS A 23 -15.77 -18.46 -8.03
N THR A 24 -15.16 -17.32 -7.72
CA THR A 24 -14.60 -16.46 -8.74
C THR A 24 -13.54 -17.28 -9.45
N SER A 25 -13.81 -17.61 -10.71
CA SER A 25 -13.01 -18.56 -11.46
C SER A 25 -11.81 -17.84 -12.08
N LEU A 26 -10.63 -18.46 -12.02
CA LEU A 26 -9.44 -18.02 -12.78
C LEU A 26 -9.57 -18.26 -14.29
N GLU A 27 -10.54 -19.06 -14.72
CA GLU A 27 -10.69 -19.46 -16.13
C GLU A 27 -10.81 -18.31 -17.14
N PRO A 28 -11.48 -17.18 -16.86
CA PRO A 28 -11.48 -16.03 -17.76
C PRO A 28 -10.08 -15.45 -17.99
N PHE A 29 -9.23 -15.45 -16.96
CA PHE A 29 -7.88 -14.89 -17.02
C PHE A 29 -6.92 -15.80 -17.79
N LYS A 30 -7.04 -17.13 -17.62
CA LYS A 30 -6.25 -18.11 -18.38
C LYS A 30 -6.47 -18.06 -19.90
N LYS A 31 -7.60 -17.49 -20.34
CA LYS A 31 -7.93 -17.33 -21.77
C LYS A 31 -7.32 -16.06 -22.38
N VAL A 32 -6.75 -15.17 -21.58
CA VAL A 32 -6.13 -13.92 -22.06
C VAL A 32 -4.75 -14.25 -22.65
N PRO A 33 -4.50 -13.94 -23.94
CA PRO A 33 -3.27 -14.38 -24.61
C PRO A 33 -1.96 -13.86 -24.01
N TRP A 34 -1.98 -12.67 -23.40
CA TRP A 34 -0.81 -12.02 -22.79
C TRP A 34 -0.71 -12.24 -21.27
N MET A 35 -1.50 -13.16 -20.73
CA MET A 35 -1.50 -13.46 -19.30
C MET A 35 -0.19 -14.16 -18.89
N THR A 36 0.42 -13.71 -17.79
CA THR A 36 1.64 -14.32 -17.25
C THR A 36 1.32 -15.23 -16.06
N ASP A 37 2.18 -16.20 -15.78
CA ASP A 37 2.05 -17.06 -14.59
C ASP A 37 2.07 -16.25 -13.29
N LEU A 38 2.94 -15.22 -13.25
CA LEU A 38 2.98 -14.23 -12.17
C LEU A 38 1.61 -13.57 -11.95
N ARG A 39 1.04 -13.01 -13.01
CA ARG A 39 -0.26 -12.32 -12.94
C ARG A 39 -1.37 -13.29 -12.51
N LEU A 40 -1.36 -14.53 -12.99
CA LEU A 40 -2.33 -15.56 -12.57
C LEU A 40 -2.24 -15.88 -11.08
N LYS A 41 -1.03 -15.98 -10.52
CA LYS A 41 -0.80 -16.14 -9.08
C LYS A 41 -1.40 -14.95 -8.31
N ASN A 42 -1.10 -13.72 -8.73
CA ASN A 42 -1.63 -12.51 -8.09
C ASN A 42 -3.14 -12.38 -8.21
N ILE A 43 -3.73 -12.69 -9.36
CA ILE A 43 -5.18 -12.73 -9.52
C ILE A 43 -5.79 -13.77 -8.57
N SER A 44 -5.18 -14.95 -8.41
CA SER A 44 -5.68 -15.94 -7.45
C SER A 44 -5.78 -15.34 -6.04
N ILE A 45 -4.73 -14.64 -5.60
CA ILE A 45 -4.71 -13.95 -4.30
C ILE A 45 -5.84 -12.91 -4.22
N CYS A 46 -6.02 -12.09 -5.25
CA CYS A 46 -7.11 -11.11 -5.32
C CYS A 46 -8.48 -11.79 -5.18
N LEU A 47 -8.73 -12.84 -5.98
CA LEU A 47 -10.01 -13.54 -6.02
C LEU A 47 -10.33 -14.22 -4.68
N ASP A 48 -9.33 -14.85 -4.05
CA ASP A 48 -9.45 -15.49 -2.74
C ASP A 48 -9.74 -14.47 -1.64
N ALA A 49 -9.16 -13.28 -1.75
CA ALA A 49 -9.43 -12.15 -0.87
C ALA A 49 -10.75 -11.40 -1.18
N GLY A 50 -11.45 -11.75 -2.27
CA GLY A 50 -12.72 -11.17 -2.67
C GLY A 50 -12.63 -9.93 -3.58
N PHE A 51 -11.43 -9.57 -4.03
CA PHE A 51 -11.21 -8.54 -5.05
C PHE A 51 -11.39 -9.13 -6.46
N ARG A 52 -11.95 -8.35 -7.38
CA ARG A 52 -12.28 -8.78 -8.74
C ARG A 52 -11.71 -7.81 -9.78
N PRO A 53 -10.38 -7.84 -10.04
CA PRO A 53 -9.78 -7.07 -11.12
C PRO A 53 -10.31 -7.52 -12.49
N VAL A 54 -10.23 -6.64 -13.49
CA VAL A 54 -10.60 -6.99 -14.87
C VAL A 54 -9.51 -7.83 -15.54
N SER A 55 -9.92 -8.77 -16.41
CA SER A 55 -8.97 -9.63 -17.14
C SER A 55 -8.21 -8.92 -18.26
N SER A 56 -8.65 -7.72 -18.64
CA SER A 56 -8.02 -6.91 -19.70
C SER A 56 -6.88 -6.02 -19.21
N LEU A 57 -6.48 -6.09 -17.94
CA LEU A 57 -5.36 -5.32 -17.43
C LEU A 57 -4.06 -5.69 -18.20
N PRO A 58 -3.28 -4.69 -18.64
CA PRO A 58 -1.94 -4.94 -19.17
C PRO A 58 -1.08 -5.73 -18.18
N THR A 59 -0.20 -6.59 -18.70
CA THR A 59 0.72 -7.42 -17.90
C THR A 59 2.17 -7.01 -18.09
N GLU A 60 2.48 -6.34 -19.19
CA GLU A 60 3.80 -5.86 -19.54
C GLU A 60 3.91 -4.37 -19.21
N PHE A 61 4.91 -4.05 -18.40
CA PHE A 61 5.29 -2.69 -18.02
C PHE A 61 6.80 -2.60 -18.05
N GLU A 62 7.32 -1.45 -18.44
CA GLU A 62 8.72 -1.14 -18.20
C GLU A 62 8.90 -0.94 -16.69
N ARG A 63 9.63 -1.87 -16.07
CA ARG A 63 9.95 -1.84 -14.65
C ARG A 63 11.46 -1.87 -14.53
N GLN A 64 11.98 -0.92 -13.77
CA GLN A 64 13.38 -0.81 -13.44
C GLN A 64 13.51 -0.38 -11.99
N LEU A 65 14.02 -1.30 -11.16
CA LEU A 65 14.28 -1.03 -9.76
C LEU A 65 15.31 0.11 -9.59
N ARG A 66 14.99 1.03 -8.69
CA ARG A 66 15.90 2.11 -8.28
C ARG A 66 17.08 1.59 -7.47
N PRO A 67 18.22 2.31 -7.48
CA PRO A 67 19.27 2.09 -6.48
C PRO A 67 18.70 2.12 -5.06
N ALA A 68 19.18 1.22 -4.20
CA ALA A 68 18.71 1.12 -2.81
C ALA A 68 18.86 2.45 -2.04
N VAL A 69 19.90 3.24 -2.33
CA VAL A 69 20.09 4.56 -1.73
C VAL A 69 18.94 5.53 -2.05
N GLU A 70 18.44 5.56 -3.28
CA GLU A 70 17.30 6.42 -3.65
C GLU A 70 16.03 6.01 -2.89
N ILE A 71 15.80 4.70 -2.74
CA ILE A 71 14.65 4.16 -2.01
C ILE A 71 14.75 4.55 -0.52
N ALA A 72 15.95 4.46 0.06
CA ALA A 72 16.21 4.88 1.43
C ALA A 72 16.04 6.39 1.60
N GLN A 73 16.53 7.21 0.67
CA GLN A 73 16.35 8.66 0.71
C GLN A 73 14.87 9.03 0.70
N ARG A 74 14.05 8.39 -0.15
CA ARG A 74 12.60 8.63 -0.13
C ARG A 74 11.94 8.24 1.19
N LEU A 75 12.27 7.08 1.75
CA LEU A 75 11.78 6.66 3.07
C LEU A 75 12.16 7.67 4.16
N ASN A 76 13.40 8.15 4.15
CA ASN A 76 13.90 9.07 5.15
C ASN A 76 13.41 10.52 4.94
N ALA A 77 13.06 10.90 3.70
CA ALA A 77 12.34 12.15 3.42
C ALA A 77 10.96 12.13 4.08
N ILE A 78 10.20 11.04 3.92
CA ILE A 78 8.91 10.84 4.61
C ILE A 78 9.11 10.86 6.13
N LYS A 79 10.08 10.13 6.68
CA LYS A 79 10.43 10.16 8.11
C LYS A 79 10.68 11.59 8.61
N SER A 80 11.39 12.40 7.85
CA SER A 80 11.72 13.76 8.25
C SER A 80 10.48 14.66 8.36
N LEU A 81 9.54 14.53 7.42
CA LEU A 81 8.25 15.24 7.46
C LEU A 81 7.38 14.78 8.63
N ILE A 82 7.39 13.48 8.90
CA ILE A 82 6.70 12.91 10.05
C ILE A 82 7.28 13.47 11.35
N PHE A 83 8.59 13.47 11.50
CA PHE A 83 9.26 14.02 12.68
C PHE A 83 9.01 15.52 12.82
N TRP A 84 8.97 16.25 11.71
CA TRP A 84 8.65 17.67 11.69
C TRP A 84 7.28 17.95 12.32
N LEU A 85 6.25 17.22 11.87
CA LEU A 85 4.85 17.48 12.23
C LEU A 85 4.39 16.76 13.51
N MET A 86 4.84 15.52 13.74
CA MET A 86 4.26 14.63 14.74
C MET A 86 5.04 14.60 16.05
N ILE A 87 6.31 15.02 16.04
CA ILE A 87 7.14 15.05 17.24
C ILE A 87 7.30 16.51 17.69
N PRO A 88 6.85 16.86 18.92
CA PRO A 88 7.02 18.20 19.45
C PRO A 88 8.49 18.63 19.48
N GLU A 89 8.74 19.93 19.29
CA GLU A 89 10.10 20.48 19.21
C GLU A 89 10.90 20.26 20.50
N GLU A 90 10.23 20.25 21.65
CA GLU A 90 10.84 19.95 22.95
C GLU A 90 11.39 18.51 23.06
N ASN A 91 10.89 17.59 22.24
CA ASN A 91 11.32 16.18 22.21
C ASN A 91 12.29 15.89 21.05
N LEU A 92 12.28 16.72 20.00
CA LEU A 92 13.18 16.60 18.86
C LEU A 92 13.44 17.97 18.25
N GLU A 93 14.64 18.49 18.47
CA GLU A 93 15.05 19.82 18.00
C GLU A 93 14.95 19.97 16.48
N THR A 94 14.47 21.13 16.03
CA THR A 94 14.31 21.48 14.62
C THR A 94 15.61 21.32 13.83
N ASN A 95 16.73 21.79 14.39
CA ASN A 95 18.04 21.70 13.73
C ASN A 95 18.48 20.25 13.50
N LYS A 96 18.09 19.30 14.36
CA LYS A 96 18.45 17.89 14.17
C LYS A 96 17.78 17.31 12.93
N ILE A 97 16.52 17.66 12.69
CA ILE A 97 15.78 17.23 11.50
C ILE A 97 16.35 17.91 10.25
N LEU A 98 16.54 19.24 10.29
CA LEU A 98 17.05 19.99 9.15
C LEU A 98 18.48 19.58 8.75
N ASN A 99 19.36 19.34 9.73
CA ASN A 99 20.72 18.84 9.46
C ASN A 99 20.69 17.45 8.82
N PHE A 100 19.79 16.56 9.27
CA PHE A 100 19.63 15.24 8.67
C PHE A 100 19.14 15.33 7.20
N ILE A 101 18.19 16.23 6.92
CA ILE A 101 17.70 16.52 5.57
C ILE A 101 18.83 17.02 4.67
N ASP A 102 19.61 18.00 5.15
CA ASP A 102 20.71 18.61 4.39
C ASP A 102 21.86 17.64 4.15
N THR A 103 22.26 16.89 5.18
CA THR A 103 23.37 15.93 5.10
C THR A 103 23.13 14.80 4.09
N ASN A 104 21.86 14.47 3.83
CA ASN A 104 21.44 13.34 3.00
C ASN A 104 20.70 13.76 1.72
N ASP A 105 20.73 15.06 1.38
CA ASP A 105 20.09 15.64 0.19
C ASP A 105 18.59 15.27 0.05
N LEU A 106 17.87 15.16 1.16
CA LEU A 106 16.51 14.58 1.18
C LEU A 106 15.46 15.44 0.45
N LYS A 107 15.74 16.73 0.24
CA LYS A 107 14.84 17.62 -0.50
C LYS A 107 14.65 17.17 -1.96
N ASP A 108 15.64 16.52 -2.56
CA ASP A 108 15.53 16.02 -3.93
C ASP A 108 14.55 14.84 -4.06
N PHE A 109 14.21 14.21 -2.93
CA PHE A 109 13.26 13.11 -2.82
C PHE A 109 11.93 13.53 -2.21
N MET A 110 11.68 14.83 -2.07
CA MET A 110 10.40 15.40 -1.64
C MET A 110 9.65 16.00 -2.83
N SER A 111 8.32 15.91 -2.82
CA SER A 111 7.48 16.73 -3.70
C SER A 111 7.60 18.21 -3.33
N GLU A 112 7.13 19.10 -4.21
CA GLU A 112 7.08 20.53 -3.88
C GLU A 112 6.16 20.80 -2.67
N GLU A 113 5.01 20.13 -2.60
CA GLU A 113 4.09 20.22 -1.44
C GLU A 113 4.76 19.75 -0.14
N GLU A 114 5.57 18.70 -0.21
CA GLU A 114 6.31 18.19 0.94
C GLU A 114 7.43 19.15 1.38
N LYS A 115 8.09 19.84 0.45
CA LYS A 115 9.07 20.88 0.78
C LYS A 115 8.40 22.06 1.47
N GLU A 116 7.18 22.42 1.07
CA GLU A 116 6.41 23.51 1.68
C GLU A 116 6.07 23.23 3.15
N ILE A 117 5.85 21.96 3.53
CA ILE A 117 5.62 21.57 4.94
C ILE A 117 6.76 22.02 5.86
N LEU A 118 8.00 21.99 5.38
CA LEU A 118 9.17 22.42 6.18
C LEU A 118 9.22 23.93 6.43
N ASN A 119 8.37 24.72 5.75
CA ASN A 119 8.21 26.15 6.00
C ASN A 119 6.98 26.46 6.88
N MET A 120 6.18 25.45 7.23
CA MET A 120 5.02 25.58 8.10
C MET A 120 5.41 25.39 9.57
N PRO A 121 4.61 25.92 10.53
CA PRO A 121 4.76 25.58 11.94
C PRO A 121 4.73 24.06 12.15
N ARG A 122 5.57 23.56 13.06
CA ARG A 122 5.64 22.12 13.39
C ARG A 122 4.35 21.57 14.00
N ASP A 123 3.47 22.44 14.48
CA ASP A 123 2.17 22.14 15.02
C ASP A 123 1.00 22.40 14.07
N ASP A 124 1.27 22.64 12.78
CA ASP A 124 0.23 22.88 11.77
C ASP A 124 -0.75 21.69 11.65
N GLU A 125 -2.01 21.93 12.01
CA GLU A 125 -3.06 20.90 12.07
C GLU A 125 -3.45 20.38 10.68
N GLN A 126 -3.39 21.24 9.65
CA GLN A 126 -3.75 20.87 8.29
C GLN A 126 -2.69 19.93 7.70
N ALA A 127 -1.41 20.26 7.87
CA ALA A 127 -0.29 19.41 7.46
C ALA A 127 -0.26 18.08 8.24
N ARG A 128 -0.56 18.10 9.55
CA ARG A 128 -0.71 16.87 10.35
C ARG A 128 -1.83 15.96 9.84
N SER A 129 -2.92 16.54 9.35
CA SER A 129 -4.05 15.75 8.84
C SER A 129 -3.73 15.06 7.51
N SER A 130 -2.84 15.63 6.69
CA SER A 130 -2.46 15.06 5.39
C SER A 130 -1.31 14.06 5.49
N ILE A 131 -0.38 14.23 6.43
CA ILE A 131 0.83 13.39 6.53
C ILE A 131 0.52 11.92 6.87
N GLY A 132 -0.65 11.64 7.47
CA GLY A 132 -1.05 10.27 7.84
C GLY A 132 -1.04 9.27 6.68
N TRP A 133 -1.34 9.72 5.46
CA TRP A 133 -1.28 8.87 4.27
C TRP A 133 0.15 8.44 3.91
N LYS A 134 1.15 9.28 4.21
CA LYS A 134 2.55 8.96 3.95
C LYS A 134 3.06 7.79 4.80
N PHE A 135 2.36 7.45 5.88
CA PHE A 135 2.69 6.27 6.68
C PHE A 135 2.56 5.00 5.85
N GLU A 136 1.53 4.92 4.99
CA GLU A 136 1.31 3.79 4.10
C GLU A 136 2.37 3.70 2.99
N ASN A 137 2.85 4.86 2.51
CA ASN A 137 4.00 4.88 1.60
C ASN A 137 5.25 4.31 2.29
N ALA A 138 5.52 4.76 3.53
CA ALA A 138 6.69 4.37 4.30
C ALA A 138 6.74 2.86 4.56
N TRP A 139 5.60 2.21 4.80
CA TRP A 139 5.56 0.74 4.98
C TRP A 139 6.14 0.03 3.75
N SER A 140 5.66 0.35 2.55
CA SER A 140 6.13 -0.32 1.34
C SER A 140 7.61 -0.06 1.03
N LEU A 141 8.12 1.13 1.37
CA LEU A 141 9.54 1.46 1.25
C LEU A 141 10.38 0.73 2.31
N ALA A 142 9.90 0.63 3.55
CA ALA A 142 10.59 -0.09 4.62
C ALA A 142 10.63 -1.59 4.39
N TRP A 143 9.59 -2.15 3.76
CA TRP A 143 9.55 -3.56 3.37
C TRP A 143 10.75 -3.92 2.49
N TYR A 144 11.13 -3.04 1.56
CA TYR A 144 12.31 -3.25 0.72
C TYR A 144 13.60 -3.45 1.53
N PHE A 145 13.71 -2.89 2.74
CA PHE A 145 14.83 -3.05 3.67
C PHE A 145 14.60 -4.13 4.75
N GLY A 146 13.72 -5.09 4.47
CA GLY A 146 13.49 -6.25 5.34
C GLY A 146 12.40 -6.07 6.38
N TYR A 147 11.59 -5.01 6.29
CA TYR A 147 10.39 -4.89 7.14
C TYR A 147 9.31 -5.90 6.75
N LYS A 148 8.21 -5.95 7.53
CA LYS A 148 7.05 -6.80 7.25
C LYS A 148 6.41 -6.41 5.92
N GLU A 149 5.95 -7.42 5.18
CA GLU A 149 5.31 -7.25 3.88
C GLU A 149 4.00 -6.44 3.95
N PRO A 150 3.75 -5.49 3.01
CA PRO A 150 2.51 -4.73 3.00
C PRO A 150 1.29 -5.63 2.78
N GLU A 151 0.31 -5.47 3.66
CA GLU A 151 -0.93 -6.24 3.62
C GLU A 151 -1.89 -5.74 2.53
N ILE A 152 -2.76 -6.64 2.05
CA ILE A 152 -3.79 -6.33 1.04
C ILE A 152 -5.14 -5.95 1.66
N SER A 153 -5.24 -5.93 2.99
CA SER A 153 -6.48 -5.70 3.74
C SER A 153 -7.03 -4.28 3.55
N GLY A 154 -6.18 -3.33 3.15
CA GLY A 154 -6.49 -1.91 3.09
C GLY A 154 -6.72 -1.27 4.47
N GLN A 155 -6.44 -1.99 5.55
CA GLN A 155 -6.47 -1.42 6.90
C GLN A 155 -5.27 -0.49 7.09
N MET A 156 -5.50 0.66 7.71
CA MET A 156 -4.44 1.60 8.03
C MET A 156 -3.43 0.99 8.99
N MET A 157 -2.17 1.34 8.79
CA MET A 157 -1.07 0.98 9.64
C MET A 157 -1.28 1.52 11.07
N PRO A 158 -1.16 0.68 12.11
CA PRO A 158 -1.18 1.14 13.49
C PRO A 158 0.03 2.02 13.83
N GLY A 159 -0.14 2.91 14.81
CA GLY A 159 0.96 3.79 15.25
C GLY A 159 2.19 3.05 15.79
N GLU A 160 2.02 1.89 16.41
CA GLU A 160 3.15 1.05 16.86
C GLU A 160 4.01 0.56 15.68
N GLN A 161 3.36 0.18 14.59
CA GLN A 161 4.00 -0.28 13.37
C GLN A 161 4.80 0.84 12.70
N MET A 162 4.24 2.04 12.70
CA MET A 162 4.92 3.25 12.24
C MET A 162 6.16 3.54 13.09
N GLN A 163 6.07 3.47 14.41
CA GLN A 163 7.22 3.68 15.30
C GLN A 163 8.34 2.66 15.02
N GLU A 164 7.99 1.38 14.83
CA GLU A 164 8.93 0.31 14.46
C GLU A 164 9.68 0.66 13.15
N ILE A 165 8.95 1.11 12.11
CA ILE A 165 9.58 1.53 10.83
C ILE A 165 10.55 2.70 11.04
N LEU A 166 10.14 3.73 11.77
CA LEU A 166 10.94 4.95 11.93
C LEU A 166 12.16 4.76 12.85
N GLN A 167 12.14 3.75 13.71
CA GLN A 167 13.24 3.44 14.62
C GLN A 167 14.20 2.41 14.03
N ASP A 168 13.67 1.31 13.50
CA ASP A 168 14.47 0.11 13.19
C ASP A 168 14.72 -0.09 11.69
N PHE A 169 13.83 0.45 10.83
CA PHE A 169 13.85 0.23 9.38
C PHE A 169 14.07 1.51 8.58
N SER A 170 14.64 2.54 9.20
CA SER A 170 15.06 3.79 8.55
C SER A 170 16.40 4.27 9.11
N CYS A 171 17.02 5.26 8.46
CA CYS A 171 18.35 5.74 8.83
C CYS A 171 18.28 6.57 10.12
N PRO A 172 19.15 6.33 11.12
CA PRO A 172 19.30 7.22 12.27
C PRO A 172 19.60 8.67 11.85
N LEU A 173 19.15 9.64 12.65
CA LEU A 173 19.25 11.08 12.31
C LEU A 173 20.69 11.63 12.32
N ASP A 174 21.62 10.90 12.92
CA ASP A 174 23.04 11.22 13.04
C ASP A 174 23.93 10.43 12.08
N GLU A 175 23.32 9.65 11.17
CA GLU A 175 24.00 8.83 10.18
C GLU A 175 23.75 9.32 8.74
N LYS A 176 24.63 8.89 7.83
CA LYS A 176 24.45 9.04 6.39
C LYS A 176 23.71 7.84 5.82
N ILE A 177 22.75 8.08 4.95
CA ILE A 177 21.93 7.05 4.32
C ILE A 177 22.79 6.10 3.48
N GLU A 178 23.81 6.62 2.79
CA GLU A 178 24.74 5.79 2.01
C GLU A 178 25.48 4.78 2.87
N ASP A 179 25.78 5.13 4.13
CA ASP A 179 26.43 4.23 5.07
C ASP A 179 25.41 3.24 5.65
N TRP A 180 24.23 3.72 6.05
CA TRP A 180 23.15 2.89 6.57
C TRP A 180 22.71 1.80 5.59
N VAL A 181 22.63 2.08 4.29
CA VAL A 181 22.17 1.12 3.27
C VAL A 181 23.16 -0.02 3.04
N LYS A 182 24.47 0.19 3.23
CA LYS A 182 25.52 -0.81 2.90
C LYS A 182 25.32 -2.15 3.62
N ASP A 183 24.82 -2.09 4.85
CA ASP A 183 24.65 -3.26 5.71
C ASP A 183 23.23 -3.84 5.67
N LYS A 184 22.34 -3.33 4.80
CA LYS A 184 20.96 -3.79 4.70
C LYS A 184 20.81 -4.90 3.67
N GLN A 185 20.10 -5.94 4.07
CA GLN A 185 19.52 -6.88 3.11
C GLN A 185 18.33 -6.20 2.43
N THR A 186 18.30 -6.28 1.10
CA THR A 186 17.20 -5.74 0.30
C THR A 186 16.41 -6.83 -0.39
N ILE A 187 15.15 -6.54 -0.67
CA ILE A 187 14.29 -7.43 -1.47
C ILE A 187 14.73 -7.40 -2.93
N SER A 188 14.67 -8.55 -3.62
CA SER A 188 15.05 -8.61 -5.04
C SER A 188 14.02 -7.91 -5.93
N GLU A 189 14.47 -7.41 -7.07
CA GLU A 189 13.63 -6.72 -8.04
C GLU A 189 12.41 -7.56 -8.44
N GLU A 190 12.58 -8.87 -8.68
CA GLU A 190 11.49 -9.76 -9.05
C GLU A 190 10.39 -9.79 -8.00
N ILE A 191 10.74 -9.85 -6.70
CA ILE A 191 9.77 -9.87 -5.60
C ILE A 191 9.07 -8.52 -5.47
N VAL A 192 9.76 -7.39 -5.68
CA VAL A 192 9.12 -6.07 -5.73
C VAL A 192 8.14 -6.00 -6.91
N MET A 193 8.50 -6.53 -8.08
CA MET A 193 7.63 -6.62 -9.25
C MET A 193 6.40 -7.49 -8.99
N GLU A 194 6.55 -8.65 -8.34
CA GLU A 194 5.41 -9.50 -7.97
C GLU A 194 4.42 -8.73 -7.09
N LYS A 195 4.96 -7.99 -6.11
CA LYS A 195 4.15 -7.25 -5.14
C LYS A 195 3.47 -6.02 -5.74
N GLU A 196 4.18 -5.27 -6.58
CA GLU A 196 3.60 -4.15 -7.33
C GLU A 196 2.46 -4.63 -8.23
N ASP A 197 2.64 -5.74 -8.93
CA ASP A 197 1.61 -6.32 -9.80
C ASP A 197 0.35 -6.76 -9.03
N LEU A 198 0.52 -7.29 -7.81
CA LEU A 198 -0.58 -7.60 -6.91
C LEU A 198 -1.34 -6.32 -6.53
N PHE A 199 -0.62 -5.28 -6.09
CA PHE A 199 -1.24 -4.00 -5.73
C PHE A 199 -1.86 -3.28 -6.93
N TYR A 200 -1.33 -3.47 -8.14
CA TYR A 200 -1.95 -3.01 -9.38
C TYR A 200 -3.32 -3.65 -9.60
N CYS A 201 -3.40 -4.98 -9.45
CA CYS A 201 -4.67 -5.70 -9.57
C CYS A 201 -5.67 -5.29 -8.48
N LEU A 202 -5.21 -5.14 -7.23
CA LEU A 202 -6.06 -4.67 -6.13
C LEU A 202 -6.57 -3.25 -6.42
N HIS A 203 -5.70 -2.36 -6.86
CA HIS A 203 -6.06 -0.98 -7.14
C HIS A 203 -7.08 -0.88 -8.29
N ASN A 204 -6.97 -1.72 -9.34
CA ASN A 204 -8.00 -1.81 -10.38
C ASN A 204 -9.38 -2.16 -9.80
N ALA A 205 -9.43 -3.20 -8.96
CA ALA A 205 -10.66 -3.65 -8.32
C ALA A 205 -11.26 -2.55 -7.43
N VAL A 206 -10.41 -1.85 -6.66
CA VAL A 206 -10.80 -0.70 -5.84
C VAL A 206 -11.36 0.44 -6.69
N ARG A 207 -10.68 0.84 -7.76
CA ARG A 207 -11.14 1.91 -8.67
C ARG A 207 -12.47 1.56 -9.32
N SER A 208 -12.63 0.31 -9.73
CA SER A 208 -13.90 -0.20 -10.25
C SER A 208 -15.02 -0.12 -9.21
N ALA A 209 -14.73 -0.40 -7.93
CA ALA A 209 -15.69 -0.26 -6.84
C ALA A 209 -16.06 1.19 -6.53
N GLN A 210 -15.09 2.12 -6.60
CA GLN A 210 -15.36 3.56 -6.50
C GLN A 210 -16.28 4.07 -7.62
N LEU A 211 -16.32 3.37 -8.77
CA LEU A 211 -17.25 3.62 -9.88
C LEU A 211 -18.59 2.88 -9.74
N GLY A 212 -18.86 2.25 -8.59
CA GLY A 212 -20.13 1.60 -8.28
C GLY A 212 -20.22 0.13 -8.68
N ARG A 213 -19.10 -0.55 -8.98
CA ARG A 213 -19.11 -1.99 -9.28
C ARG A 213 -18.82 -2.85 -8.04
N ASP A 214 -19.47 -4.01 -7.96
CA ASP A 214 -19.21 -4.98 -6.91
C ASP A 214 -17.92 -5.77 -7.18
N THR A 215 -16.77 -5.15 -6.87
CA THR A 215 -15.43 -5.64 -7.23
C THR A 215 -14.46 -5.72 -6.06
N VAL A 216 -14.91 -5.38 -4.85
CA VAL A 216 -14.15 -5.50 -3.60
C VAL A 216 -14.98 -6.30 -2.58
N PRO A 217 -14.39 -6.82 -1.49
CA PRO A 217 -15.15 -7.50 -0.44
C PRO A 217 -16.21 -6.59 0.18
N SER A 218 -17.33 -7.16 0.62
CA SER A 218 -18.44 -6.37 1.19
C SER A 218 -18.08 -5.59 2.46
N SER A 219 -17.03 -5.99 3.18
CA SER A 219 -16.52 -5.30 4.37
C SER A 219 -15.45 -4.26 4.06
N PHE A 220 -15.08 -4.09 2.79
CA PHE A 220 -14.03 -3.18 2.34
C PHE A 220 -14.65 -1.82 1.97
N ASP A 221 -14.15 -0.73 2.56
CA ASP A 221 -14.53 0.63 2.19
C ASP A 221 -13.70 1.10 0.97
N PRO A 222 -14.31 1.29 -0.21
CA PRO A 222 -13.58 1.66 -1.41
C PRO A 222 -12.87 3.01 -1.32
N MET A 223 -13.28 3.91 -0.43
CA MET A 223 -12.66 5.22 -0.25
C MET A 223 -11.52 5.13 0.77
N VAL A 224 -11.81 4.70 1.99
CA VAL A 224 -10.81 4.68 3.07
C VAL A 224 -9.78 3.59 2.85
N ASN A 225 -10.23 2.33 2.67
CA ASN A 225 -9.32 1.22 2.44
C ASN A 225 -8.69 1.29 1.04
N GLY A 226 -9.41 1.87 0.08
CA GLY A 226 -8.87 2.14 -1.25
C GLY A 226 -7.71 3.13 -1.25
N GLY A 227 -7.77 4.18 -0.42
CA GLY A 227 -6.65 5.11 -0.22
C GLY A 227 -5.39 4.38 0.29
N VAL A 228 -5.54 3.45 1.23
CA VAL A 228 -4.41 2.64 1.74
C VAL A 228 -3.78 1.79 0.63
N ILE A 229 -4.60 1.13 -0.21
CA ILE A 229 -4.09 0.37 -1.36
C ILE A 229 -3.36 1.27 -2.35
N HIS A 230 -3.89 2.47 -2.62
CA HIS A 230 -3.28 3.47 -3.49
C HIS A 230 -1.89 3.88 -2.98
N GLU A 231 -1.77 4.29 -1.72
CA GLU A 231 -0.50 4.76 -1.15
C GLU A 231 0.57 3.67 -1.09
N ARG A 232 0.20 2.44 -0.74
CA ARG A 232 1.12 1.29 -0.77
C ARG A 232 1.59 1.00 -2.18
N ARG A 233 0.67 1.01 -3.16
CA ARG A 233 1.02 0.85 -4.58
C ARG A 233 1.96 1.96 -5.05
N HIS A 234 1.70 3.22 -4.67
CA HIS A 234 2.52 4.36 -5.10
C HIS A 234 4.01 4.12 -4.83
N SER A 235 4.36 3.74 -3.61
CA SER A 235 5.74 3.39 -3.25
C SER A 235 6.28 2.23 -4.10
N LEU A 236 5.51 1.15 -4.26
CA LEU A 236 5.92 -0.02 -5.03
C LEU A 236 6.20 0.31 -6.50
N THR A 237 5.28 1.04 -7.14
CA THR A 237 5.43 1.49 -8.52
C THR A 237 6.58 2.49 -8.64
N TRP A 238 6.74 3.41 -7.70
CA TRP A 238 7.84 4.37 -7.73
C TRP A 238 9.21 3.70 -7.60
N MET A 239 9.35 2.69 -6.73
CA MET A 239 10.58 1.89 -6.60
C MET A 239 10.98 1.23 -7.93
N LEU A 240 10.00 0.83 -8.74
CA LEU A 240 10.20 0.18 -10.04
C LEU A 240 10.16 1.15 -11.24
N SER A 241 10.16 2.46 -10.99
CA SER A 241 10.06 3.49 -12.03
C SER A 241 11.29 4.39 -12.02
N LYS A 242 12.49 3.82 -12.16
CA LYS A 242 13.75 4.58 -12.10
C LYS A 242 13.73 5.79 -13.04
N GLY A 243 14.15 6.95 -12.51
CA GLY A 243 14.21 8.22 -13.26
C GLY A 243 12.90 9.01 -13.30
N VAL A 244 11.77 8.45 -12.82
CA VAL A 244 10.49 9.17 -12.71
C VAL A 244 10.43 9.93 -11.37
N SER A 245 9.90 11.15 -11.30
CA SER A 245 9.75 11.81 -9.99
C SER A 245 8.59 11.21 -9.19
N TRP A 246 8.57 11.42 -7.86
CA TRP A 246 7.54 10.85 -6.98
C TRP A 246 6.11 11.15 -7.49
N ASP A 247 5.80 12.42 -7.77
CA ASP A 247 4.47 12.86 -8.20
C ASP A 247 4.12 12.50 -9.65
N GLN A 248 5.10 12.07 -10.44
CA GLN A 248 4.90 11.63 -11.84
C GLN A 248 4.77 10.12 -11.97
N THR A 249 4.73 9.38 -10.86
CA THR A 249 4.55 7.93 -10.87
C THR A 249 3.20 7.57 -11.47
N ASP A 250 3.19 6.79 -12.55
CA ASP A 250 1.95 6.40 -13.21
C ASP A 250 1.19 5.34 -12.39
N LEU A 251 0.05 5.75 -11.86
CA LEU A 251 -0.86 4.89 -11.11
C LEU A 251 -2.17 4.62 -11.85
N SER A 252 -2.19 4.81 -13.17
CA SER A 252 -3.35 4.47 -14.00
C SER A 252 -3.74 2.99 -13.86
N THR A 253 -5.05 2.73 -13.90
CA THR A 253 -5.66 1.40 -13.80
C THR A 253 -7.11 1.40 -14.29
#